data_AF-A0A9D1YXN5-F1
#
_entry.id   AF-A0A9D1YXN5-F1
#
_cell.length_a   1.000
_cell.length_b   1.000
_cell.length_c   1.000
_cell.angle_alpha   90.00
_cell.angle_beta   90.00
_cell.angle_gamma   90.00
#
_symmetry.space_group_name_H-M   'P 1'
#
loop_
_entity.id
_entity.type
_entity.pdbx_description
1 polymer ?
#
loop_
_entity_poly.entity_id
_entity_poly.type
_entity_poly.pdbx_seq_one_letter_code
_entity_poly.pdbx_strand_id
1 'polypeptide(L)'
;MGISTGSEYLERLSARRLHVSIDGETVDGDIAAHPHLSGIARTFARLLDLHHEQPARLTYPSPTTGEPVPASFILPRSEADLVRRRTAVEAETDLTHGFVQRSGGYMNGALAALSAAQAFFAQADPVFGERIARYAEHVREHGLVTAH
;
A
#
# COMPACT_ATOMS: atom_id res chain seq x y z
N MET A 1 13.31 -1.34 -5.24
CA MET A 1 13.04 -1.30 -3.79
C MET A 1 11.93 -2.30 -3.52
N GLY A 2 11.79 -2.80 -2.30
CA GLY A 2 10.77 -3.80 -1.96
C GLY A 2 9.71 -3.20 -1.04
N ILE A 3 9.37 -3.92 0.01
CA ILE A 3 8.61 -3.42 1.15
C ILE A 3 9.30 -2.19 1.81
N SER A 4 8.53 -1.15 2.12
CA SER A 4 9.02 0.05 2.82
C SER A 4 8.92 -0.14 4.33
N THR A 5 9.77 0.55 5.11
CA THR A 5 9.67 0.56 6.59
C THR A 5 8.73 1.67 7.07
N GLY A 6 8.32 1.57 8.34
CA GLY A 6 7.57 2.61 9.00
C GLY A 6 8.35 3.92 9.12
N SER A 7 9.66 3.86 9.37
CA SER A 7 10.52 5.06 9.45
C SER A 7 10.59 5.79 8.12
N GLU A 8 10.81 5.07 7.01
CA GLU A 8 10.81 5.65 5.66
C GLU A 8 9.47 6.30 5.32
N TYR A 9 8.35 5.69 5.73
CA TYR A 9 7.03 6.28 5.54
C TYR A 9 6.85 7.59 6.29
N LEU A 10 7.22 7.63 7.57
CA LEU A 10 7.12 8.83 8.38
C LEU A 10 8.04 9.93 7.84
N GLU A 11 9.28 9.61 7.49
CA GLU A 11 10.23 10.55 6.88
C GLU A 11 9.68 11.15 5.58
N ARG A 12 9.11 10.32 4.69
CA ARG A 12 8.48 10.80 3.45
C ARG A 12 7.26 11.68 3.73
N LEU A 13 6.50 11.40 4.78
CA LEU A 13 5.33 12.20 5.15
C LEU A 13 5.76 13.56 5.72
N SER A 14 6.75 13.58 6.62
CA SER A 14 7.31 14.79 7.22
C SER A 14 8.02 15.69 6.21
N ALA A 15 8.68 15.11 5.20
CA ALA A 15 9.39 15.86 4.17
C ALA A 15 8.45 16.55 3.16
N ARG A 16 7.17 16.17 3.10
CA ARG A 16 6.21 16.73 2.15
C ARG A 16 5.53 17.96 2.72
N ARG A 17 5.41 19.00 1.89
CA ARG A 17 4.50 20.13 2.14
C ARG A 17 3.14 19.82 1.53
N LEU A 18 2.22 19.32 2.34
CA LEU A 18 0.83 19.09 1.94
C LEU A 18 -0.04 20.19 2.53
N HIS A 19 -1.02 20.65 1.75
CA HIS A 19 -2.07 21.51 2.28
C HIS A 19 -3.15 20.61 2.89
N VAL A 20 -3.22 20.59 4.21
CA VAL A 20 -4.21 19.82 4.99
C VAL A 20 -4.96 20.79 5.87
N SER A 21 -6.30 20.73 5.87
CA SER A 21 -7.12 21.50 6.80
C SER A 21 -7.93 20.58 7.71
N ILE A 22 -7.95 20.90 8.99
CA ILE A 22 -8.67 20.17 10.05
C ILE A 22 -9.40 21.23 10.88
N ASP A 23 -10.70 21.03 11.09
CA ASP A 23 -11.55 21.91 11.92
C ASP A 23 -11.48 23.41 11.57
N GLY A 24 -11.24 23.73 10.28
CA GLY A 24 -11.14 25.10 9.78
C GLY A 24 -9.75 25.73 9.87
N GLU A 25 -8.78 25.03 10.47
CA GLU A 25 -7.38 25.46 10.51
C GLU A 25 -6.57 24.73 9.43
N THR A 26 -5.54 25.39 8.89
CA THR A 26 -4.56 24.71 8.03
C THR A 26 -3.47 24.13 8.92
N VAL A 27 -3.14 22.86 8.72
CA VAL A 27 -2.02 22.22 9.39
C VAL A 27 -0.72 22.82 8.87
N ASP A 28 -0.09 23.65 9.70
CA ASP A 28 1.22 24.21 9.43
C ASP A 28 2.32 23.33 10.07
N GLY A 29 3.19 22.76 9.24
CA GLY A 29 4.36 21.99 9.68
C GLY A 29 4.31 20.49 9.41
N ASP A 30 4.95 19.71 10.29
CA ASP A 30 5.11 18.26 10.12
C ASP A 30 3.81 17.50 10.42
N ILE A 31 3.21 16.97 9.35
CA ILE A 31 1.98 16.20 9.40
C ILE A 31 2.13 14.89 10.19
N ALA A 32 3.30 14.24 10.13
CA ALA A 32 3.53 13.00 10.85
C ALA A 32 3.59 13.24 12.37
N ALA A 33 3.97 14.45 12.79
CA ALA A 33 4.05 14.86 14.19
C ALA A 33 2.79 15.60 14.69
N HIS A 34 1.87 15.99 13.80
CA HIS A 34 0.69 16.78 14.17
C HIS A 34 -0.21 16.03 15.20
N PRO A 35 -0.68 16.67 16.28
CA PRO A 35 -1.41 15.99 17.36
C PRO A 35 -2.63 15.18 16.90
N HIS A 36 -3.39 15.69 15.92
CA HIS A 36 -4.57 15.01 15.39
C HIS A 36 -4.27 13.87 14.40
N LEU A 37 -3.04 13.81 13.85
CA LEU A 37 -2.68 12.88 12.76
C LEU A 37 -1.59 11.89 13.15
N SER A 38 -0.76 12.20 14.14
CA SER A 38 0.39 11.39 14.57
C SER A 38 0.00 9.99 15.05
N GLY A 39 -1.22 9.83 15.57
CA GLY A 39 -1.77 8.52 15.93
C GLY A 39 -1.87 7.61 14.71
N ILE A 40 -2.66 8.03 13.71
CA ILE A 40 -2.86 7.25 12.49
C ILE A 40 -1.58 7.13 11.66
N ALA A 41 -0.73 8.16 11.62
CA ALA A 41 0.56 8.09 10.93
C ALA A 41 1.44 6.97 11.50
N ARG A 42 1.52 6.85 12.84
CA ARG A 42 2.26 5.76 13.49
C ARG A 42 1.61 4.39 13.29
N THR A 43 0.28 4.32 13.23
CA THR A 43 -0.41 3.06 12.88
C THR A 43 -0.05 2.58 11.48
N PHE A 44 0.01 3.48 10.49
CA PHE A 44 0.48 3.14 9.14
C PHE A 44 1.96 2.73 9.12
N ALA A 45 2.81 3.42 9.88
CA ALA A 45 4.21 3.02 10.03
C ALA A 45 4.32 1.59 10.58
N ARG A 46 3.52 1.26 11.60
CA ARG A 46 3.48 -0.08 12.20
C ARG A 46 3.01 -1.17 11.23
N LEU A 47 2.03 -0.87 10.38
CA LEU A 47 1.57 -1.77 9.31
C LEU A 47 2.68 -2.08 8.30
N LEU A 48 3.50 -1.08 7.96
CA LEU A 48 4.64 -1.27 7.07
C LEU A 48 5.74 -2.12 7.74
N ASP A 49 6.06 -1.84 9.00
CA ASP A 49 7.03 -2.65 9.77
C ASP A 49 6.57 -4.12 9.91
N LEU A 50 5.27 -4.38 10.00
CA LEU A 50 4.71 -5.73 10.08
C LEU A 50 5.15 -6.62 8.90
N HIS A 51 5.34 -6.05 7.71
CA HIS A 51 5.81 -6.80 6.54
C HIS A 51 7.23 -7.35 6.72
N HIS A 52 8.08 -6.63 7.47
CA HIS A 52 9.43 -7.07 7.82
C HIS A 52 9.42 -8.09 8.98
N GLU A 53 8.42 -8.02 9.86
CA GLU A 53 8.27 -8.94 11.00
C GLU A 53 7.67 -10.30 10.60
N GLN A 54 6.74 -10.30 9.64
CA GLN A 54 6.05 -11.51 9.16
C GLN A 54 6.21 -11.70 7.64
N PRO A 55 7.43 -11.70 7.09
CA PRO A 55 7.64 -11.69 5.64
C PRO A 55 7.05 -12.92 4.94
N ALA A 56 7.06 -14.09 5.60
CA ALA A 56 6.46 -15.31 5.07
C ALA A 56 4.94 -15.19 4.85
N ARG A 57 4.25 -14.41 5.68
CA ARG A 57 2.80 -14.20 5.63
C ARG A 57 2.42 -12.99 4.78
N LEU A 58 3.21 -11.92 4.84
CA LEU A 58 2.86 -10.60 4.29
C LEU A 58 3.58 -10.23 3.00
N THR A 59 4.52 -11.04 2.52
CA THR A 59 5.25 -10.75 1.30
C THR A 59 5.31 -11.93 0.33
N TYR A 60 5.68 -11.64 -0.91
CA TYR A 60 6.04 -12.60 -1.93
C TYR A 60 7.19 -12.05 -2.79
N PRO A 61 7.96 -12.90 -3.49
CA PRO A 61 9.02 -12.42 -4.36
C PRO A 61 8.42 -11.66 -5.54
N SER A 62 8.90 -10.45 -5.78
CA SER A 62 8.50 -9.63 -6.92
C SER A 62 8.75 -10.38 -8.23
N PRO A 63 7.80 -10.38 -9.17
CA PRO A 63 8.00 -10.99 -10.48
C PRO A 63 9.02 -10.23 -11.35
N THR A 64 9.34 -8.98 -11.02
CA THR A 64 10.25 -8.14 -11.80
C THR A 64 11.65 -8.04 -11.19
N THR A 65 11.76 -8.06 -9.87
CA THR A 65 13.03 -7.84 -9.16
C THR A 65 13.46 -9.02 -8.28
N GLY A 66 12.56 -9.94 -7.94
CA GLY A 66 12.79 -10.99 -6.95
C GLY A 66 12.75 -10.52 -5.49
N GLU A 67 12.80 -9.21 -5.25
CA GLU A 67 12.73 -8.62 -3.90
C GLU A 67 11.36 -8.85 -3.24
N PRO A 68 11.29 -8.94 -1.90
CA PRO A 68 10.01 -9.06 -1.19
C PRO A 68 9.10 -7.86 -1.44
N VAL A 69 7.88 -8.12 -1.89
CA VAL A 69 6.80 -7.12 -2.09
C VAL A 69 5.52 -7.56 -1.40
N PRO A 70 4.60 -6.64 -1.04
CA PRO A 70 3.41 -6.98 -0.26
C PRO A 70 2.53 -8.05 -0.92
N ALA A 71 2.14 -9.08 -0.15
CA ALA A 71 1.23 -10.15 -0.60
C ALA A 71 -0.17 -9.64 -1.00
N SER A 72 -0.53 -8.43 -0.60
CA SER A 72 -1.75 -7.74 -1.06
C SER A 72 -1.77 -7.46 -2.57
N PHE A 73 -0.62 -7.48 -3.26
CA PHE A 73 -0.51 -7.39 -4.72
C PHE A 73 -0.68 -8.72 -5.47
N ILE A 74 -0.81 -9.85 -4.77
CA ILE A 74 -1.00 -11.16 -5.42
C ILE A 74 -2.26 -11.11 -6.29
N LEU A 75 -2.07 -11.46 -7.57
CA LEU A 75 -3.15 -11.75 -8.52
C LEU A 75 -3.51 -13.23 -8.41
N PRO A 76 -4.63 -13.58 -7.74
CA PRO A 76 -4.91 -14.97 -7.44
C PRO A 76 -5.21 -15.77 -8.72
N ARG A 77 -4.50 -16.89 -8.92
CA ARG A 77 -4.74 -17.85 -10.00
C ARG A 77 -5.09 -19.24 -9.47
N SER A 78 -5.07 -19.40 -8.15
CA SER A 78 -5.34 -20.65 -7.45
C SER A 78 -6.01 -20.40 -6.09
N GLU A 79 -6.56 -21.45 -5.50
CA GLU A 79 -7.07 -21.40 -4.11
C GLU A 79 -5.96 -21.04 -3.12
N ALA A 80 -4.74 -21.56 -3.32
CA ALA A 80 -3.59 -21.24 -2.48
C ALA A 80 -3.27 -19.74 -2.48
N ASP A 81 -3.39 -19.06 -3.63
CA ASP A 81 -3.21 -17.62 -3.72
C ASP A 81 -4.30 -16.85 -2.96
N LEU A 82 -5.55 -17.30 -3.03
CA LEU A 82 -6.67 -16.71 -2.28
C LEU A 82 -6.43 -16.84 -0.77
N VAL A 83 -6.00 -18.02 -0.31
CA VAL A 83 -5.64 -18.25 1.09
C VAL A 83 -4.49 -17.33 1.50
N ARG A 84 -3.43 -17.23 0.70
CA ARG A 84 -2.29 -16.37 1.00
C ARG A 84 -2.66 -14.89 1.09
N ARG A 85 -3.53 -14.41 0.20
CA ARG A 85 -4.02 -13.04 0.25
C ARG A 85 -4.91 -12.81 1.48
N ARG A 86 -5.78 -13.77 1.81
CA ARG A 86 -6.62 -13.72 3.02
C ARG A 86 -5.76 -13.62 4.28
N THR A 87 -4.75 -14.48 4.43
CA THR A 87 -3.91 -14.49 5.63
C THR A 87 -3.12 -13.19 5.78
N ALA A 88 -2.70 -12.57 4.68
CA ALA A 88 -2.06 -11.24 4.70
C ALA A 88 -3.03 -10.15 5.19
N VAL A 89 -4.26 -10.12 4.65
CA VAL A 89 -5.29 -9.16 5.07
C VAL A 89 -5.67 -9.34 6.54
N GLU A 90 -5.81 -10.59 7.00
CA GLU A 90 -6.06 -10.91 8.41
C GLU A 90 -4.96 -10.33 9.31
N ALA A 91 -3.68 -10.46 8.95
CA ALA A 91 -2.58 -9.94 9.76
C ALA A 91 -2.63 -8.41 9.93
N GLU A 92 -2.89 -7.67 8.85
CA GLU A 92 -3.05 -6.21 8.92
C GLU A 92 -4.30 -5.81 9.71
N THR A 93 -5.39 -6.56 9.54
CA THR A 93 -6.66 -6.33 10.24
C THR A 93 -6.52 -6.56 11.74
N ASP A 94 -5.84 -7.65 12.14
CA ASP A 94 -5.59 -8.00 13.53
C ASP A 94 -4.78 -6.91 14.25
N LEU A 95 -3.73 -6.39 13.59
CA LEU A 95 -2.89 -5.32 14.13
C LEU A 95 -3.69 -4.04 14.42
N THR A 96 -4.71 -3.76 13.61
CA THR A 96 -5.52 -2.53 13.72
C THR A 96 -6.86 -2.77 14.41
N HIS A 97 -7.08 -3.99 14.91
CA HIS A 97 -8.36 -4.46 15.47
C HIS A 97 -9.56 -4.17 14.56
N GLY A 98 -9.35 -4.18 13.23
CA GLY A 98 -10.39 -3.88 12.23
C GLY A 98 -10.81 -2.42 12.12
N PHE A 99 -10.19 -1.48 12.84
CA PHE A 99 -10.55 -0.06 12.77
C PHE A 99 -9.97 0.66 11.55
N VAL A 100 -8.85 0.21 11.01
CA VAL A 100 -8.19 0.84 9.84
C VAL A 100 -8.50 0.06 8.57
N GLN A 101 -9.67 0.30 8.00
CA GLN A 101 -10.14 -0.39 6.78
C GLN A 101 -9.46 0.10 5.49
N ARG A 102 -8.93 1.33 5.51
CA ARG A 102 -8.25 1.97 4.37
C ARG A 102 -6.73 1.87 4.50
N SER A 103 -6.22 0.70 4.90
CA SER A 103 -4.77 0.43 4.97
C SER A 103 -4.15 0.40 3.57
N GLY A 104 -2.80 0.43 3.50
CA GLY A 104 -2.09 0.27 2.22
C GLY A 104 -2.47 -1.02 1.47
N GLY A 105 -2.71 -2.12 2.19
CA GLY A 105 -3.11 -3.40 1.61
C GLY A 105 -4.44 -3.35 0.84
N TYR A 106 -5.38 -2.49 1.24
CA TYR A 106 -6.64 -2.28 0.52
C TYR A 106 -6.38 -1.77 -0.91
N MET A 107 -5.62 -0.68 -1.04
CA MET A 107 -5.35 -0.09 -2.36
C MET A 107 -4.40 -0.93 -3.21
N ASN A 108 -3.47 -1.66 -2.59
CA ASN A 108 -2.64 -2.64 -3.32
C ASN A 108 -3.50 -3.68 -4.04
N GLY A 109 -4.52 -4.20 -3.35
CA GLY A 109 -5.48 -5.14 -3.92
C GLY A 109 -6.31 -4.55 -5.07
N ALA A 110 -6.73 -3.28 -4.95
CA ALA A 110 -7.44 -2.57 -6.01
C ALA A 110 -6.54 -2.34 -7.24
N LEU A 111 -5.31 -1.86 -7.04
CA LEU A 111 -4.35 -1.65 -8.12
C LEU A 111 -3.96 -2.95 -8.83
N ALA A 112 -3.81 -4.05 -8.09
CA ALA A 112 -3.60 -5.36 -8.68
C ALA A 112 -4.77 -5.73 -9.61
N ALA A 113 -6.02 -5.60 -9.15
CA ALA A 113 -7.19 -5.89 -9.97
C ALA A 113 -7.28 -4.99 -11.22
N LEU A 114 -7.03 -3.68 -11.07
CA LEU A 114 -7.01 -2.73 -12.18
C LEU A 114 -5.91 -3.05 -13.20
N SER A 115 -4.72 -3.44 -12.74
CA SER A 115 -3.63 -3.89 -13.61
C SER A 115 -3.99 -5.16 -14.36
N ALA A 116 -4.68 -6.12 -13.73
CA ALA A 116 -5.15 -7.33 -14.41
C ALA A 116 -6.22 -7.00 -15.48
N ALA A 117 -6.95 -5.89 -15.33
CA ALA A 117 -7.92 -5.39 -16.28
C ALA A 117 -7.30 -4.51 -17.39
N GLN A 118 -5.98 -4.57 -17.64
CA GLN A 118 -5.31 -3.75 -18.67
C GLN A 118 -6.01 -3.77 -20.05
N ALA A 119 -6.55 -4.92 -20.47
CA ALA A 119 -7.22 -5.07 -21.76
C ALA A 119 -8.52 -4.27 -21.85
N PHE A 120 -9.19 -4.02 -20.72
CA PHE A 120 -10.35 -3.14 -20.65
C PHE A 120 -9.95 -1.69 -20.92
N PHE A 121 -8.91 -1.20 -20.26
CA PHE A 121 -8.42 0.18 -20.45
C PHE A 121 -7.84 0.42 -21.85
N ALA A 122 -7.22 -0.60 -22.45
CA ALA A 122 -6.67 -0.53 -23.80
C ALA A 122 -7.73 -0.32 -24.90
N GLN A 123 -9.02 -0.54 -24.62
CA GLN A 123 -10.10 -0.30 -25.59
C GLN A 123 -10.26 1.19 -25.92
N ALA A 124 -9.93 2.08 -24.98
CA ALA A 124 -9.98 3.52 -25.19
C ALA A 124 -8.71 4.01 -25.92
N ASP A 125 -7.55 3.59 -25.43
CA ASP A 125 -6.25 3.81 -26.05
C ASP A 125 -5.26 2.76 -25.48
N PRO A 126 -4.46 2.06 -26.30
CA PRO A 126 -3.46 1.11 -25.82
C PRO A 126 -2.56 1.65 -24.70
N VAL A 127 -2.26 2.96 -24.71
CA VAL A 127 -1.42 3.62 -23.70
C VAL A 127 -2.02 3.52 -22.29
N PHE A 128 -3.35 3.46 -22.15
CA PHE A 128 -4.00 3.36 -20.84
C PHE A 128 -3.86 1.96 -20.23
N GLY A 129 -3.90 0.91 -21.05
CA GLY A 129 -3.58 -0.45 -20.61
C GLY A 129 -2.14 -0.57 -20.10
N GLU A 130 -1.18 0.02 -20.82
CA GLU A 130 0.22 0.05 -20.39
C GLU A 130 0.42 0.85 -19.10
N ARG A 131 -0.20 2.02 -18.99
CA ARG A 131 -0.03 2.92 -17.85
C ARG A 131 -0.58 2.34 -16.56
N ILE A 132 -1.74 1.67 -16.59
CA ILE A 132 -2.29 1.07 -15.37
C ILE A 132 -1.41 -0.08 -14.86
N ALA A 133 -0.88 -0.91 -15.76
CA ALA A 133 0.04 -1.97 -15.40
C ALA A 133 1.36 -1.41 -14.82
N ARG A 134 1.95 -0.42 -15.50
CA ARG A 134 3.18 0.26 -15.03
C ARG A 134 2.97 0.96 -13.69
N TYR A 135 1.82 1.58 -13.47
CA TYR A 135 1.55 2.27 -12.20
C TYR A 135 1.40 1.27 -11.04
N ALA A 136 0.68 0.16 -11.23
CA ALA A 136 0.58 -0.89 -10.21
C ALA A 136 1.96 -1.49 -9.88
N GLU A 137 2.78 -1.75 -10.89
CA GLU A 137 4.17 -2.17 -10.70
C GLU A 137 4.98 -1.11 -9.94
N HIS A 138 4.90 0.16 -10.33
CA HIS A 138 5.60 1.25 -9.65
C HIS A 138 5.24 1.32 -8.16
N VAL A 139 3.96 1.24 -7.81
CA VAL A 139 3.51 1.23 -6.41
C VAL A 139 4.05 0.01 -5.66
N ARG A 140 4.01 -1.18 -6.28
CA ARG A 140 4.51 -2.44 -5.70
C ARG A 140 6.01 -2.40 -5.43
N GLU A 141 6.82 -1.98 -6.41
CA GLU A 141 8.29 -1.97 -6.34
C GLU A 141 8.87 -0.78 -5.55
N HIS A 142 8.02 0.11 -5.02
CA HIS A 142 8.47 1.24 -4.20
C HIS A 142 7.78 1.28 -2.83
N GLY A 143 6.99 0.25 -2.50
CA GLY A 143 6.30 0.15 -1.21
C GLY A 143 5.42 1.37 -0.91
N LEU A 144 4.75 1.92 -1.92
CA LEU A 144 3.98 3.16 -1.78
C LEU A 144 2.62 2.90 -1.14
N VAL A 145 2.22 3.80 -0.23
CA VAL A 145 0.87 3.84 0.33
C VAL A 145 0.01 4.77 -0.53
N THR A 146 -1.09 4.27 -1.08
CA THR A 146 -1.99 5.00 -1.98
C THR A 146 -3.39 5.12 -1.37
N ALA A 147 -4.19 6.07 -1.88
CA ALA A 147 -5.57 6.33 -1.44
C ALA A 147 -6.54 6.36 -2.65
N HIS A 148 -7.84 6.22 -2.37
CA HIS A 148 -8.96 6.39 -3.31
C HIS A 148 -9.92 7.44 -2.75
#